data_AF-A0A846GDI2-F1
#
_entry.id   AF-A0A846GDI2-F1
#
_cell.length_a   1.000
_cell.length_b   1.000
_cell.length_c   1.000
_cell.angle_alpha   90.00
_cell.angle_beta   90.00
_cell.angle_gamma   90.00
#
_symmetry.space_group_name_H-M   'P 1'
#
loop_
_entity.id
_entity.type
_entity.pdbx_description
1 polymer ?
#
loop_
_entity_poly.entity_id
_entity_poly.type
_entity_poly.pdbx_seq_one_letter_code
_entity_poly.pdbx_strand_id
1 'polypeptide(L)' 'MGWYNKQIAKIKENKPQGFWSKKLANITEKRNRQMRDAVNKAAKLVVNHCLKYRIGRLVEAV' A
#
# COMPACT_ATOMS: atom_id res chain seq x y z
N MET A 1 9.40 -13.54 2.47
CA MET A 1 8.84 -12.51 3.38
C MET A 1 9.34 -11.12 2.96
N GLY A 2 8.44 -10.16 2.70
CA GLY A 2 8.80 -8.80 2.23
C GLY A 2 9.51 -7.96 3.32
N TRP A 3 10.19 -6.87 2.91
CA TRP A 3 10.97 -6.01 3.82
C TRP A 3 10.14 -5.49 4.99
N TYR A 4 8.90 -5.03 4.75
CA TYR A 4 7.98 -4.56 5.79
C TYR A 4 7.73 -5.65 6.86
N ASN A 5 7.36 -6.86 6.44
CA ASN A 5 7.08 -7.96 7.37
C ASN A 5 8.32 -8.33 8.20
N LYS A 6 9.52 -8.31 7.59
CA LYS A 6 10.79 -8.52 8.31
C LYS A 6 11.04 -7.43 9.37
N GLN A 7 10.76 -6.16 9.06
CA GLN A 7 10.90 -5.06 10.01
C GLN A 7 9.89 -5.14 11.15
N ILE A 8 8.63 -5.48 10.84
CA ILE A 8 7.58 -5.66 11.86
C ILE A 8 7.96 -6.81 12.81
N ALA A 9 8.44 -7.93 12.28
CA ALA A 9 8.88 -9.07 13.08
C ALA A 9 9.98 -8.65 14.06
N LYS A 10 11.03 -7.97 13.57
CA LYS A 10 12.13 -7.49 14.42
C LYS A 10 11.69 -6.47 15.50
N ILE A 11 10.72 -5.62 15.20
CA ILE A 11 10.22 -4.61 16.17
C ILE A 11 9.33 -5.24 17.23
N LYS A 12 8.57 -6.28 16.87
CA LYS A 12 7.64 -6.98 17.77
C LYS A 12 8.26 -8.18 18.47
N GLU A 13 9.49 -8.55 18.14
CA GLU A 13 10.23 -9.65 18.77
C GLU A 13 10.35 -9.44 20.29
N ASN A 14 9.97 -10.45 21.06
CA ASN A 14 9.93 -10.43 22.53
C ASN A 14 9.09 -9.28 23.13
N LYS A 15 8.07 -8.80 22.40
CA LYS A 15 7.12 -7.80 22.90
C LYS A 15 5.76 -8.42 23.23
N PRO A 16 5.01 -7.84 24.17
CA PRO A 16 3.66 -8.33 24.49
C PRO A 16 2.75 -8.26 23.27
N GLN A 17 1.73 -9.13 23.25
CA GLN A 17 0.68 -9.09 22.24
C GLN A 17 0.01 -7.70 22.24
N GLY A 18 -0.16 -7.11 21.06
CA GLY A 18 -0.70 -5.75 20.92
C GLY A 18 0.34 -4.63 21.09
N PHE A 19 1.63 -4.94 21.22
CA PHE A 19 2.69 -3.92 21.31
C PHE A 19 2.62 -2.88 20.19
N TRP A 20 2.67 -1.61 20.59
CA TRP A 20 2.70 -0.45 19.72
C TRP A 20 3.83 0.51 20.11
N SER A 21 4.44 1.16 19.13
CA SER A 21 5.50 2.14 19.37
C SER A 21 5.53 3.20 18.28
N LYS A 22 6.16 4.35 18.56
CA LYS A 22 6.39 5.41 17.56
C LYS A 22 7.14 4.89 16.32
N LYS A 23 8.11 4.01 16.51
CA LYS A 23 8.85 3.36 15.42
C LYS A 23 7.94 2.48 14.54
N LEU A 24 7.05 1.70 15.18
CA LEU A 24 6.07 0.88 14.48
C LEU A 24 5.10 1.76 13.68
N ALA A 25 4.56 2.81 14.29
CA ALA A 25 3.66 3.76 13.64
C ALA A 25 4.29 4.38 12.39
N ASN A 26 5.53 4.88 12.49
CA ASN A 26 6.23 5.50 11.36
C ASN A 26 6.42 4.55 10.17
N ILE A 27 6.78 3.29 10.42
CA ILE A 27 7.00 2.29 9.35
C ILE A 27 5.66 1.89 8.72
N THR A 28 4.61 1.71 9.53
CA THR A 28 3.26 1.43 9.05
C THR A 28 2.71 2.58 8.22
N GLU A 29 2.88 3.83 8.67
CA GLU A 29 2.48 5.02 7.91
C GLU A 29 3.21 5.11 6.57
N LYS A 30 4.53 4.89 6.56
CA LYS A 30 5.32 4.86 5.32
C LYS A 30 4.79 3.81 4.35
N ARG A 31 4.50 2.59 4.81
CA ARG A 31 3.91 1.53 3.98
C ARG A 31 2.54 1.95 3.46
N ASN A 32 1.70 2.53 4.29
CA ASN A 32 0.36 2.97 3.89
C ASN A 32 0.42 4.06 2.82
N ARG A 33 1.37 5.00 2.93
CA ARG A 33 1.61 6.02 1.90
C ARG A 33 2.07 5.39 0.58
N GLN A 34 2.97 4.41 0.63
CA GLN A 34 3.44 3.69 -0.56
C GLN A 34 2.30 2.94 -1.27
N MET A 35 1.42 2.26 -0.51
CA MET A 35 0.26 1.59 -1.09
C MET A 35 -0.70 2.58 -1.75
N ARG A 36 -0.98 3.71 -1.09
CA ARG A 36 -1.85 4.76 -1.64
C ARG A 36 -1.27 5.35 -2.93
N ASP A 37 0.02 5.63 -2.95
CA ASP A 37 0.71 6.14 -4.14
C ASP A 37 0.68 5.12 -5.30
N ALA A 38 0.88 3.83 -5.01
CA ALA A 38 0.78 2.79 -6.02
C ALA A 38 -0.63 2.70 -6.64
N VAL A 39 -1.68 2.76 -5.81
CA VAL A 39 -3.07 2.79 -6.28
C VAL A 39 -3.34 4.03 -7.14
N ASN A 40 -2.90 5.20 -6.69
CA ASN A 40 -3.08 6.45 -7.45
C ASN A 40 -2.37 6.41 -8.81
N LYS A 41 -1.16 5.84 -8.86
CA LYS A 41 -0.42 5.65 -10.12
C LYS A 41 -1.11 4.66 -11.05
N ALA A 42 -1.62 3.55 -10.52
CA ALA A 42 -2.37 2.58 -11.31
C ALA A 42 -3.66 3.21 -11.88
N ALA A 43 -4.41 3.94 -11.07
CA ALA A 43 -5.60 4.66 -11.51
C ALA A 43 -5.28 5.66 -12.63
N LYS A 44 -4.20 6.45 -12.46
CA LYS A 44 -3.75 7.39 -13.50
C LYS A 44 -3.38 6.67 -14.80
N LEU A 45 -2.70 5.52 -14.72
CA LEU A 45 -2.36 4.73 -15.89
C LEU A 45 -3.61 4.24 -16.63
N VAL A 46 -4.59 3.69 -15.89
CA VAL A 46 -5.85 3.22 -16.47
C VAL A 46 -6.63 4.36 -17.11
N VAL A 47 -6.79 5.49 -16.44
CA VAL A 47 -7.49 6.67 -16.98
C VAL A 47 -6.81 7.17 -18.24
N ASN A 48 -5.47 7.33 -18.23
CA ASN A 48 -4.72 7.76 -19.40
C ASN A 48 -4.88 6.80 -20.59
N HIS A 49 -4.91 5.48 -20.32
CA HIS A 49 -5.16 4.48 -21.35
C HIS A 49 -6.56 4.64 -21.94
N CYS A 50 -7.59 4.80 -21.11
CA CYS A 50 -8.96 4.98 -21.58
C CYS A 50 -9.13 6.24 -22.45
N LEU A 51 -8.53 7.35 -22.03
CA LEU A 51 -8.55 8.60 -22.80
C LEU A 51 -7.85 8.42 -24.16
N LYS A 52 -6.69 7.76 -24.18
CA LYS A 52 -5.92 7.52 -25.42
C LYS A 52 -6.70 6.68 -26.44
N TYR A 53 -7.43 5.67 -25.98
CA TYR A 53 -8.15 4.73 -26.86
C TYR A 53 -9.67 4.99 -26.93
N ARG A 54 -10.15 6.14 -26.41
CA ARG A 54 -11.57 6.52 -26.38
C ARG A 54 -12.48 5.46 -25.75
N ILE A 55 -12.01 4.80 -24.71
CA ILE A 55 -12.79 3.81 -23.95
C ILE A 55 -13.77 4.56 -23.05
N GLY A 56 -15.07 4.49 -23.35
CA GLY A 56 -16.13 5.20 -22.63
C GLY A 56 -16.82 4.42 -21.52
N ARG A 57 -16.55 3.11 -21.39
CA ARG A 57 -17.14 2.25 -20.36
C ARG A 57 -16.09 1.29 -19.80
N LEU A 58 -15.84 1.40 -18.51
CA LEU A 58 -15.09 0.41 -17.73
C LEU A 58 -16.10 -0.44 -16.96
N VAL A 59 -15.85 -1.74 -16.91
CA VAL A 59 -16.61 -2.68 -16.07
C VAL A 59 -15.59 -3.33 -15.14
N GLU A 60 -15.81 -3.23 -13.84
CA GLU A 60 -15.04 -3.95 -12.83
C GLU A 60 -15.74 -5.27 -12.49
N ALA A 61 -14.96 -6.34 -12.34
CA ALA A 61 -15.46 -7.59 -11.80
C ALA A 61 -15.45 -7.48 -10.28
N VAL A 62 -16.62 -7.61 -9.66
CA VAL A 62 -16.80 -7.69 -8.21
C VAL A 62 -16.56 -9.11 -7.73
#